data_AF-A0A1D2NM89-F1
#
_entry.id   AF-A0A1D2NM89-F1
#
_cell.length_a   1.000
_cell.length_b   1.000
_cell.length_c   1.000
_cell.angle_alpha   90.00
_cell.angle_beta   90.00
_cell.angle_gamma   90.00
#
_symmetry.space_group_name_H-M   'P 1'
#
loop_
_entity.id
_entity.type
_entity.pdbx_description
1 polymer ?
#
loop_
_entity_poly.entity_id
_entity_poly.type
_entity_poly.pdbx_seq_one_letter_code
_entity_poly.pdbx_strand_id
1 'polypeptide(L)'
;MGLFGKSTPVDPKVQVTEWRKKIRRESTALDRQINGIRREEEKIKRSVKEAAKKGDRDVCRIYAKELVRSRKAISKIYVSKAHLNSIQMHMQEQLAILKTSGSLQKSTQVMQAVSALIKIPEVAATMRELSKEMMKAGIMEEMINDTFESLEDQEELEEAADEEIDNILWEVTAGQLGRAPAAGKEALPTPTPSAAAAESDEEDEEELEKMQSRLEALRS
;
A
#
# COMPACT_ATOMS: atom_id res chain seq x y z
N MET A 1 42.15 26.06 -9.36
CA MET A 1 42.82 24.87 -8.80
C MET A 1 43.67 25.33 -7.62
N GLY A 2 43.43 24.79 -6.41
CA GLY A 2 44.14 25.18 -5.20
C GLY A 2 45.52 24.52 -5.09
N LEU A 3 46.43 25.20 -4.40
CA LEU A 3 47.89 24.99 -4.37
C LEU A 3 48.38 23.73 -3.62
N PHE A 4 47.52 22.77 -3.31
CA PHE A 4 47.88 21.48 -2.75
C PHE A 4 46.98 20.44 -3.39
N GLY A 5 47.54 19.38 -3.96
CA GLY A 5 46.86 18.34 -4.73
C GLY A 5 45.81 17.49 -3.99
N LYS A 6 45.18 18.02 -2.94
CA LYS A 6 43.92 17.51 -2.41
C LYS A 6 42.80 18.09 -3.26
N SER A 7 42.06 17.22 -3.94
CA SER A 7 40.76 17.60 -4.51
C SER A 7 39.99 18.40 -3.46
N THR A 8 39.59 19.63 -3.78
CA THR A 8 38.78 20.45 -2.87
C THR A 8 37.60 19.58 -2.43
N PRO A 9 37.40 19.33 -1.13
CA PRO A 9 36.24 18.57 -0.68
C PRO A 9 35.00 19.24 -1.24
N VAL A 10 34.21 18.49 -2.01
CA VAL A 10 33.00 19.02 -2.66
C VAL A 10 32.14 19.65 -1.56
N ASP A 11 31.72 20.90 -1.77
CA ASP A 11 30.88 21.63 -0.83
C ASP A 11 29.70 20.74 -0.36
N PRO A 12 29.54 20.50 0.95
CA PRO A 12 28.45 19.68 1.49
C PRO A 12 27.07 20.07 0.97
N LYS A 13 26.85 21.37 0.70
CA LYS A 13 25.60 21.86 0.11
C LYS A 13 25.39 21.33 -1.32
N VAL A 14 26.45 21.28 -2.11
CA VAL A 14 26.43 20.73 -3.48
C VAL A 14 26.18 19.22 -3.42
N GLN A 15 26.86 18.51 -2.52
CA GLN A 15 26.66 17.07 -2.32
C GLN A 15 25.20 16.73 -2.00
N VAL A 16 24.61 17.39 -0.99
CA VAL A 16 23.21 17.17 -0.60
C VAL A 16 22.25 17.50 -1.73
N THR A 17 22.54 18.55 -2.52
CA THR A 17 21.72 18.91 -3.67
C THR A 17 21.77 17.84 -4.76
N GLU A 18 22.95 17.27 -5.04
CA GLU A 18 23.11 16.18 -5.99
C GLU A 18 22.43 14.89 -5.51
N TRP A 19 22.52 14.55 -4.23
CA TRP A 19 21.80 13.39 -3.67
C TRP A 19 20.29 13.54 -3.82
N ARG A 20 19.73 14.73 -3.52
CA ARG A 20 18.30 15.01 -3.73
C ARG A 20 17.89 14.84 -5.19
N LYS A 21 18.74 15.26 -6.14
CA LYS A 21 18.49 15.05 -7.57
C LYS A 21 18.50 13.56 -7.94
N LYS A 22 19.48 12.79 -7.46
CA LYS A 22 19.55 11.33 -7.68
C LYS A 22 18.26 10.66 -7.14
N ILE A 23 17.90 10.91 -5.88
CA ILE A 23 16.68 10.37 -5.23
C ILE A 23 15.40 10.71 -6.01
N ARG A 24 15.26 11.96 -6.49
CA ARG A 24 14.09 12.38 -7.27
C ARG A 24 13.98 11.65 -8.61
N ARG A 25 15.11 11.38 -9.27
CA ARG A 25 15.13 10.61 -10.53
C ARG A 25 14.65 9.17 -10.28
N GLU A 26 15.16 8.53 -9.23
CA GLU A 26 14.72 7.18 -8.83
C GLU A 26 13.22 7.15 -8.52
N SER A 27 12.73 8.13 -7.75
CA SER A 27 11.29 8.23 -7.44
C SER A 27 10.44 8.38 -8.71
N THR A 28 10.94 9.09 -9.72
CA THR A 28 10.23 9.27 -11.00
C THR A 28 10.30 7.99 -11.87
N ALA A 29 11.38 7.22 -11.77
CA ALA A 29 11.49 5.92 -12.43
C ALA A 29 10.47 4.93 -11.86
N LEU A 30 10.31 4.89 -10.53
CA LEU A 30 9.28 4.10 -9.86
C LEU A 30 7.85 4.50 -10.32
N ASP A 31 7.57 5.79 -10.49
CA ASP A 31 6.28 6.25 -11.02
C ASP A 31 6.00 5.73 -12.44
N ARG A 32 7.04 5.63 -13.28
CA ARG A 32 6.89 5.03 -14.61
C ARG A 32 6.60 3.54 -14.54
N GLN A 33 7.21 2.82 -13.59
CA GLN A 33 6.93 1.40 -13.37
C GLN A 33 5.51 1.16 -12.87
N ILE A 34 5.03 1.95 -11.89
CA ILE A 34 3.62 1.88 -11.44
C ILE A 34 2.68 2.04 -12.62
N ASN A 35 2.91 3.05 -13.47
CA ASN A 35 2.08 3.28 -14.64
C ASN A 35 2.20 2.16 -15.68
N GLY A 36 3.37 1.52 -15.81
CA GLY A 36 3.57 0.35 -16.65
C GLY A 36 2.73 -0.85 -16.18
N ILE A 37 2.81 -1.17 -14.88
CA ILE A 37 2.06 -2.28 -14.27
C ILE A 37 0.55 -2.03 -14.40
N ARG A 38 0.08 -0.82 -14.11
CA ARG A 38 -1.35 -0.46 -14.23
C ARG A 38 -1.91 -0.65 -15.65
N ARG A 39 -1.12 -0.33 -16.68
CA ARG A 39 -1.52 -0.57 -18.08
C ARG A 39 -1.64 -2.05 -18.39
N GLU A 40 -0.79 -2.88 -17.81
CA GLU A 40 -0.86 -4.33 -17.97
C GLU A 40 -2.05 -4.91 -17.19
N GLU A 41 -2.31 -4.42 -15.97
CA GLU A 41 -3.52 -4.78 -15.20
C GLU A 41 -4.80 -4.48 -15.98
N GLU A 42 -4.87 -3.36 -16.71
CA GLU A 42 -6.03 -3.05 -17.55
C GLU A 42 -6.24 -4.06 -18.68
N LYS A 43 -5.17 -4.60 -19.27
CA LYS A 43 -5.27 -5.66 -20.27
C LYS A 43 -5.75 -6.96 -19.63
N ILE A 44 -5.17 -7.34 -18.48
CA ILE A 44 -5.57 -8.54 -17.75
C ILE A 44 -7.06 -8.45 -17.36
N LYS A 45 -7.54 -7.29 -16.89
CA LYS A 45 -8.97 -7.06 -16.60
C LYS A 45 -9.87 -7.28 -17.81
N ARG A 46 -9.43 -6.93 -19.02
CA ARG A 46 -10.18 -7.22 -20.26
C ARG A 46 -10.20 -8.71 -20.52
N SER A 47 -9.06 -9.39 -20.41
CA SER A 47 -8.95 -10.85 -20.56
C SER A 47 -9.80 -11.62 -19.55
N VAL A 48 -9.88 -11.18 -18.28
CA VAL A 48 -10.77 -11.76 -17.26
C VAL A 48 -12.22 -11.68 -17.70
N LYS A 49 -12.67 -10.52 -18.20
CA LYS A 49 -14.06 -10.34 -18.68
C LYS A 49 -14.37 -11.20 -19.89
N GLU A 50 -13.42 -11.35 -20.80
CA GLU A 50 -13.58 -12.22 -21.98
C GLU A 50 -13.65 -13.69 -21.60
N ALA A 51 -12.77 -14.16 -20.70
CA ALA A 51 -12.79 -15.52 -20.18
C ALA A 51 -14.07 -15.80 -19.38
N ALA A 52 -14.54 -14.83 -18.58
CA ALA A 52 -15.77 -14.96 -17.80
C ALA A 52 -17.01 -15.16 -18.69
N LYS A 53 -17.09 -14.44 -19.83
CA LYS A 53 -18.17 -14.63 -20.82
C LYS A 53 -18.16 -16.03 -21.47
N LYS A 54 -17.00 -16.67 -21.56
CA LYS A 54 -16.85 -18.03 -22.09
C LYS A 54 -17.17 -19.11 -21.05
N GLY A 55 -17.24 -18.74 -19.77
CA GLY A 55 -17.44 -19.67 -18.66
C GLY A 55 -16.16 -20.36 -18.19
N ASP A 56 -14.98 -19.92 -18.67
CA ASP A 56 -13.68 -20.53 -18.37
C ASP A 56 -13.18 -20.10 -16.98
N ARG A 57 -13.75 -20.69 -15.92
CA ARG A 57 -13.45 -20.32 -14.52
C ARG A 57 -11.98 -20.50 -14.14
N ASP A 58 -11.31 -21.55 -14.64
CA ASP A 58 -9.89 -21.79 -14.35
C ASP A 58 -9.00 -20.69 -14.94
N VAL A 59 -9.30 -20.23 -16.15
CA VAL A 59 -8.59 -19.14 -16.82
C VAL A 59 -8.81 -17.82 -16.07
N CYS A 60 -10.05 -17.55 -15.63
CA CYS A 60 -10.36 -16.41 -14.78
C CYS A 60 -9.53 -16.43 -13.48
N ARG A 61 -9.44 -17.59 -12.81
CA ARG A 61 -8.65 -17.75 -11.58
C ARG A 61 -7.17 -17.47 -11.80
N ILE A 62 -6.58 -17.93 -12.91
CA ILE A 62 -5.18 -17.63 -13.24
C ILE A 62 -4.96 -16.12 -13.44
N TYR A 63 -5.83 -15.46 -14.20
CA TYR A 63 -5.73 -14.01 -14.41
C TYR A 63 -5.96 -13.21 -13.13
N ALA A 64 -6.85 -13.67 -12.24
CA ALA A 64 -7.07 -13.03 -10.95
C ALA A 64 -5.84 -13.14 -10.03
N LYS A 65 -5.16 -14.30 -10.00
CA LYS A 65 -3.87 -14.46 -9.31
C LYS A 65 -2.83 -13.45 -9.82
N GLU A 66 -2.79 -13.21 -11.13
CA GLU A 66 -1.87 -12.22 -11.71
C GLU A 66 -2.24 -10.77 -11.35
N LEU A 67 -3.53 -10.47 -11.22
CA LEU A 67 -4.00 -9.17 -10.70
C LEU A 67 -3.59 -8.95 -9.24
N VAL A 68 -3.69 -9.97 -8.38
CA VAL A 68 -3.20 -9.89 -6.98
C VAL A 68 -1.73 -9.55 -6.96
N ARG A 69 -0.92 -10.29 -7.73
CA ARG A 69 0.53 -10.07 -7.82
C ARG A 69 0.88 -8.66 -8.29
N SER A 70 0.16 -8.16 -9.29
CA SER A 70 0.34 -6.80 -9.81
C SER A 70 0.01 -5.74 -8.74
N ARG A 71 -1.09 -5.91 -8.00
CA ARG A 71 -1.46 -5.03 -6.88
C ARG A 71 -0.43 -5.05 -5.76
N LYS A 72 0.05 -6.24 -5.35
CA LYS A 72 1.12 -6.40 -4.34
C LYS A 72 2.42 -5.73 -4.80
N ALA A 73 2.80 -5.89 -6.07
CA ALA A 73 3.98 -5.25 -6.64
C ALA A 73 3.86 -3.71 -6.62
N ILE A 74 2.71 -3.16 -7.02
CA ILE A 74 2.45 -1.71 -6.94
C ILE A 74 2.54 -1.22 -5.48
N SER A 75 1.97 -1.95 -4.53
CA SER A 75 2.02 -1.62 -3.10
C SER A 75 3.47 -1.53 -2.60
N LYS A 76 4.30 -2.53 -2.95
CA LYS A 76 5.73 -2.52 -2.63
C LYS A 76 6.45 -1.29 -3.20
N ILE A 77 6.17 -0.93 -4.46
CA ILE A 77 6.75 0.28 -5.07
C ILE A 77 6.29 1.56 -4.33
N TYR A 78 5.06 1.63 -3.84
CA TYR A 78 4.60 2.76 -3.03
C TYR A 78 5.35 2.88 -1.70
N VAL A 79 5.62 1.75 -1.03
CA VAL A 79 6.44 1.72 0.19
C VAL A 79 7.86 2.21 -0.12
N SER A 80 8.47 1.75 -1.22
CA SER A 80 9.76 2.25 -1.70
C SER A 80 9.74 3.77 -1.92
N LYS A 81 8.68 4.29 -2.54
CA LYS A 81 8.53 5.73 -2.77
C LYS A 81 8.40 6.52 -1.47
N ALA A 82 7.74 5.97 -0.46
CA ALA A 82 7.65 6.59 0.87
C ALA A 82 9.04 6.71 1.52
N HIS A 83 9.87 5.65 1.46
CA HIS A 83 11.25 5.72 1.94
C HIS A 83 12.09 6.75 1.17
N LEU A 84 11.99 6.82 -0.16
CA LEU A 84 12.68 7.85 -0.96
C LEU A 84 12.26 9.27 -0.55
N ASN A 85 10.97 9.49 -0.28
CA ASN A 85 10.45 10.78 0.16
C ASN A 85 11.00 11.14 1.56
N SER A 86 11.02 10.19 2.49
CA SER A 86 11.64 10.37 3.80
C SER A 86 13.11 10.84 3.68
N ILE A 87 13.91 10.17 2.84
CA ILE A 87 15.30 10.60 2.60
C ILE A 87 15.33 12.00 1.99
N GLN A 88 14.44 12.31 1.03
CA GLN A 88 14.38 13.63 0.42
C GLN A 88 14.08 14.75 1.45
N MET A 89 13.20 14.48 2.40
CA MET A 89 12.88 15.39 3.52
C MET A 89 14.08 15.57 4.44
N HIS A 90 14.75 14.50 4.84
CA HIS A 90 15.96 14.61 5.66
C HIS A 90 17.10 15.32 4.93
N MET A 91 17.27 15.13 3.62
CA MET A 91 18.26 15.90 2.87
C MET A 91 17.91 17.40 2.85
N GLN A 92 16.64 17.75 2.83
CA GLN A 92 16.22 19.15 2.96
C GLN A 92 16.49 19.71 4.36
N GLU A 93 16.28 18.89 5.41
CA GLU A 93 16.65 19.20 6.78
C GLU A 93 18.17 19.42 6.91
N GLN A 94 19.00 18.55 6.34
CA GLN A 94 20.46 18.70 6.32
C GLN A 94 20.91 20.00 5.65
N LEU A 95 20.21 20.47 4.60
CA LEU A 95 20.49 21.79 4.02
C LEU A 95 20.16 22.96 4.96
N ALA A 96 19.15 22.81 5.82
CA ALA A 96 18.82 23.80 6.82
C ALA A 96 19.86 23.80 7.95
N ILE A 97 20.23 22.63 8.45
CA ILE A 97 21.29 22.42 9.43
C ILE A 97 22.62 22.99 8.93
N LEU A 98 23.00 22.71 7.67
CA LEU A 98 24.20 23.28 7.08
C LEU A 98 24.24 24.81 7.09
N LYS A 99 23.09 25.47 6.96
CA LYS A 99 23.02 26.95 7.01
C LYS A 99 23.18 27.49 8.43
N THR A 100 22.78 26.72 9.45
CA THR A 100 22.77 27.17 10.84
C THR A 100 24.02 26.72 11.61
N SER A 101 24.42 25.45 11.48
CA SER A 101 25.58 24.87 12.17
C SER A 101 26.85 24.82 11.31
N GLY A 102 26.73 24.97 9.98
CA GLY A 102 27.87 24.84 9.06
C GLY A 102 28.35 23.40 8.83
N SER A 103 27.66 22.40 9.39
CA SER A 103 28.07 20.98 9.32
C SER A 103 26.89 20.08 8.96
N LEU A 104 27.18 18.92 8.38
CA LEU A 104 26.19 17.84 8.27
C LEU A 104 26.01 17.14 9.62
N GLN A 105 24.82 16.63 9.87
CA GLN A 105 24.49 15.84 11.05
C GLN A 105 24.14 14.40 10.67
N LYS A 106 24.45 13.49 11.59
CA LYS A 106 24.08 12.08 11.47
C LYS A 106 22.57 11.91 11.52
N SER A 107 22.02 11.01 10.71
CA SER A 107 20.59 10.69 10.70
C SER A 107 20.37 9.18 10.63
N THR A 108 19.84 8.63 11.72
CA THR A 108 19.41 7.23 11.80
C THR A 108 18.19 6.95 10.90
N GLN A 109 17.33 7.95 10.68
CA GLN A 109 16.16 7.82 9.81
C GLN A 109 16.58 7.69 8.34
N VAL A 110 17.57 8.48 7.90
CA VAL A 110 18.18 8.30 6.56
C VAL A 110 18.80 6.92 6.44
N MET A 111 19.51 6.46 7.46
CA MET A 111 20.16 5.15 7.47
C MET A 111 19.14 4.01 7.32
N GLN A 112 18.05 4.02 8.08
CA GLN A 112 16.99 3.02 7.99
C GLN A 112 16.30 3.04 6.62
N ALA A 113 15.95 4.23 6.11
CA ALA A 113 15.30 4.35 4.81
C ALA A 113 16.21 3.88 3.65
N VAL A 114 17.51 4.21 3.69
CA VAL A 114 18.48 3.73 2.69
C VAL A 114 18.63 2.21 2.78
N SER A 115 18.68 1.63 3.99
CA SER A 115 18.76 0.18 4.18
C SER A 115 17.56 -0.55 3.57
N ALA A 116 16.34 -0.07 3.83
CA ALA A 116 15.12 -0.63 3.24
C ALA A 116 15.16 -0.58 1.70
N LEU A 117 15.66 0.52 1.13
CA LEU A 117 15.73 0.71 -0.32
C LEU A 117 16.82 -0.11 -1.01
N ILE A 118 17.91 -0.48 -0.33
CA ILE A 118 18.96 -1.34 -0.92
C ILE A 118 18.40 -2.73 -1.26
N LYS A 119 17.34 -3.17 -0.58
CA LYS A 119 16.67 -4.45 -0.83
C LYS A 119 15.75 -4.43 -2.06
N ILE A 120 15.48 -3.25 -2.63
CA ILE A 120 14.57 -3.08 -3.78
C ILE A 120 15.39 -3.05 -5.06
N PRO A 121 15.29 -4.08 -5.93
CA PRO A 121 16.17 -4.24 -7.10
C PRO A 121 16.26 -3.00 -8.00
N GLU A 122 15.14 -2.30 -8.16
CA GLU A 122 14.99 -1.15 -9.05
C GLU A 122 15.86 0.05 -8.62
N VAL A 123 16.11 0.21 -7.31
CA VAL A 123 16.88 1.34 -6.75
C VAL A 123 18.13 0.88 -6.00
N ALA A 124 18.38 -0.42 -5.89
CA ALA A 124 19.46 -0.97 -5.07
C ALA A 124 20.84 -0.43 -5.44
N ALA A 125 21.13 -0.29 -6.74
CA ALA A 125 22.42 0.21 -7.21
C ALA A 125 22.65 1.67 -6.79
N THR A 126 21.67 2.53 -7.02
CA THR A 126 21.75 3.96 -6.72
C THR A 126 21.78 4.21 -5.21
N MET A 127 21.03 3.44 -4.43
CA MET A 127 21.00 3.55 -2.98
C MET A 127 22.28 3.04 -2.32
N ARG A 128 22.94 2.02 -2.89
CA ARG A 128 24.27 1.57 -2.42
C ARG A 128 25.36 2.61 -2.66
N GLU A 129 25.31 3.30 -3.81
CA GLU A 129 26.24 4.40 -4.10
C GLU A 129 26.00 5.59 -3.16
N LEU A 130 24.75 6.03 -3.05
CA LEU A 130 24.34 7.08 -2.11
C LEU A 130 24.71 6.71 -0.67
N SER A 131 24.56 5.43 -0.30
CA SER A 131 24.90 4.94 1.01
C SER A 131 26.36 5.22 1.35
N LYS A 132 27.26 4.84 0.43
CA LYS A 132 28.71 5.06 0.57
C LYS A 132 29.07 6.55 0.57
N GLU A 133 28.41 7.37 -0.24
CA GLU A 133 28.65 8.82 -0.28
C GLU A 133 28.21 9.51 1.02
N MET A 134 27.02 9.19 1.53
CA MET A 134 26.47 9.75 2.76
C MET A 134 27.21 9.28 4.01
N MET A 135 27.74 8.04 4.01
CA MET A 135 28.62 7.54 5.06
C MET A 135 29.94 8.33 5.11
N LYS A 136 30.57 8.56 3.96
CA LYS A 136 31.79 9.41 3.86
C LYS A 136 31.55 10.85 4.29
N ALA A 137 30.35 11.38 4.04
CA ALA A 137 29.96 12.73 4.42
C ALA A 137 29.52 12.84 5.90
N GLY A 138 29.51 11.74 6.65
CA GLY A 138 29.16 11.73 8.07
C GLY A 138 27.66 11.84 8.36
N ILE A 139 26.79 11.65 7.36
CA ILE A 139 25.33 11.59 7.56
C ILE A 139 24.91 10.22 8.07
N MET A 140 25.58 9.16 7.63
CA MET A 140 25.32 7.80 8.09
C MET A 140 26.55 7.23 8.78
N GLU A 141 26.31 6.36 9.75
CA GLU A 141 27.36 5.60 10.42
C GLU A 141 27.65 4.31 9.65
N GLU A 142 28.84 3.74 9.84
CA GLU A 142 29.15 2.39 9.38
C GLU A 142 28.20 1.40 10.06
N MET A 143 27.17 0.96 9.33
CA MET A 143 26.30 -0.10 9.82
C MET A 143 27.14 -1.38 9.97
N ILE A 144 27.34 -1.82 11.21
CA ILE A 144 27.65 -3.23 11.49
C ILE A 144 26.43 -4.00 10.96
N ASN A 145 26.69 -4.98 10.11
CA ASN A 145 25.72 -5.60 9.20
C ASN A 145 24.71 -6.53 9.91
N ASP A 146 24.31 -6.21 11.14
CA ASP A 146 23.41 -6.99 12.01
C ASP A 146 21.93 -6.61 11.82
N THR A 147 21.52 -6.33 10.57
CA THR A 147 20.09 -6.30 10.24
C THR A 147 19.69 -7.66 9.66
N PHE A 148 19.56 -8.62 10.57
CA PHE A 148 18.98 -9.94 10.34
C PHE A 148 17.44 -9.91 10.25
N GLU A 149 16.82 -8.74 10.05
CA GLU A 149 15.36 -8.62 10.03
C GLU A 149 14.81 -8.24 8.65
N SER A 150 13.71 -8.92 8.32
CA SER A 150 12.97 -8.92 7.04
C SER A 150 13.60 -9.79 5.93
N LEU A 151 13.97 -11.02 6.28
CA LEU A 151 13.83 -12.17 5.36
C LEU A 151 12.40 -12.75 5.39
N GLU A 152 11.52 -12.23 6.26
CA GLU A 152 10.12 -12.69 6.36
C GLU A 152 9.26 -12.33 5.14
N ASP A 153 9.70 -11.42 4.25
CA ASP A 153 8.92 -10.97 3.09
C ASP A 153 9.31 -11.62 1.74
N GLN A 154 10.25 -12.57 1.74
CA GLN A 154 10.75 -13.21 0.51
C GLN A 154 10.28 -14.66 0.30
N GLU A 155 9.73 -15.32 1.31
CA GLU A 155 9.28 -16.72 1.20
C GLU A 155 7.79 -16.95 1.47
N GLU A 156 7.02 -15.92 1.79
CA GLU A 156 5.56 -16.00 1.68
C GLU A 156 5.16 -15.79 0.21
N LEU A 157 5.46 -16.82 -0.56
CA LEU A 157 4.71 -17.27 -1.72
C LEU A 157 3.29 -17.62 -1.25
N GLU A 158 2.59 -16.68 -0.60
CA GLU A 158 1.20 -16.83 -0.22
C GLU A 158 0.46 -17.17 -1.50
N GLU A 159 -0.08 -18.38 -1.57
CA GLU A 159 -1.29 -18.58 -2.34
C GLU A 159 -2.21 -17.44 -1.94
N ALA A 160 -2.41 -16.48 -2.85
CA ALA A 160 -3.38 -15.42 -2.63
C ALA A 160 -4.64 -16.11 -2.13
N ALA A 161 -5.11 -15.71 -0.94
CA ALA A 161 -6.22 -16.38 -0.29
C ALA A 161 -7.32 -16.55 -1.35
N ASP A 162 -7.89 -17.75 -1.45
CA ASP A 162 -8.94 -18.00 -2.47
C ASP A 162 -10.05 -16.94 -2.37
N GLU A 163 -10.30 -16.41 -1.16
CA GLU A 163 -11.15 -15.25 -0.90
C GLU A 163 -10.71 -13.96 -1.62
N GLU A 164 -9.41 -13.61 -1.63
CA GLU A 164 -8.89 -12.44 -2.34
C GLU A 164 -9.05 -12.59 -3.85
N ILE A 165 -8.80 -13.81 -4.36
CA ILE A 165 -8.99 -14.14 -5.77
C ILE A 165 -10.46 -14.01 -6.17
N ASP A 166 -11.36 -14.58 -5.37
CA ASP A 166 -12.80 -14.55 -5.61
C ASP A 166 -13.36 -13.13 -5.50
N ASN A 167 -12.86 -12.32 -4.56
CA ASN A 167 -13.19 -10.90 -4.46
C ASN A 167 -12.78 -10.14 -5.73
N ILE A 168 -11.57 -10.37 -6.25
CA ILE A 168 -11.11 -9.72 -7.49
C ILE A 168 -11.95 -10.18 -8.69
N LEU A 169 -12.27 -11.47 -8.78
CA LEU A 169 -13.13 -12.00 -9.83
C LEU A 169 -14.50 -11.35 -9.78
N TRP A 170 -15.08 -11.19 -8.59
CA TRP A 170 -16.34 -10.52 -8.39
C TRP A 170 -16.28 -9.04 -8.81
N GLU A 171 -15.27 -8.30 -8.35
CA GLU A 171 -15.02 -6.89 -8.70
C GLU A 171 -14.90 -6.68 -10.22
N VAL A 172 -14.14 -7.54 -10.90
CA VAL A 172 -13.83 -7.36 -12.32
C VAL A 172 -14.97 -7.82 -13.22
N THR A 173 -15.70 -8.87 -12.83
CA THR A 173 -16.80 -9.44 -13.62
C THR A 173 -18.18 -8.87 -13.25
N ALA A 174 -18.23 -7.92 -12.30
CA ALA A 174 -19.48 -7.34 -11.79
C ALA A 174 -20.49 -8.43 -11.37
N GLY A 175 -19.98 -9.52 -10.80
CA GLY A 175 -20.76 -10.64 -10.33
C GLY A 175 -21.30 -11.62 -11.37
N GLN A 176 -20.89 -11.52 -12.64
CA GLN A 176 -21.29 -12.47 -13.69
C GLN A 176 -20.91 -13.92 -13.38
N LEU A 177 -19.87 -14.15 -12.59
CA LEU A 177 -19.43 -15.49 -12.21
C LEU A 177 -20.10 -16.05 -10.93
N GLY A 178 -20.75 -15.23 -10.08
CA GLY A 178 -21.19 -15.62 -8.72
C GLY A 178 -20.01 -16.02 -7.79
N ARG A 179 -19.91 -15.80 -6.48
CA ARG A 179 -20.52 -14.89 -5.49
C ARG A 179 -19.32 -14.34 -4.67
N ALA A 180 -19.32 -13.07 -4.25
CA ALA A 180 -18.56 -12.62 -3.08
C ALA A 180 -19.46 -11.75 -2.17
N PRO A 181 -19.86 -12.27 -1.00
CA PRO A 181 -19.63 -11.59 0.29
C PRO A 181 -19.20 -12.59 1.40
N ALA A 182 -18.47 -12.26 2.48
CA ALA A 182 -17.83 -11.02 2.94
C ALA A 182 -16.62 -11.38 3.84
N ALA A 183 -15.49 -10.67 3.69
CA ALA A 183 -14.49 -10.60 4.76
C ALA A 183 -14.81 -9.38 5.64
N GLY A 184 -15.60 -9.63 6.69
CA GLY A 184 -15.91 -8.65 7.74
C GLY A 184 -17.40 -8.34 7.87
N LYS A 185 -18.09 -9.12 8.71
CA LYS A 185 -19.38 -8.82 9.38
C LYS A 185 -20.09 -7.53 8.88
N GLU A 186 -20.83 -7.63 7.77
CA GLU A 186 -22.07 -6.87 7.69
C GLU A 186 -23.02 -7.56 8.66
N ALA A 187 -23.08 -7.01 9.87
CA ALA A 187 -24.21 -7.23 10.75
C ALA A 187 -25.47 -6.93 9.92
N LEU A 188 -26.39 -7.90 9.93
CA LEU A 188 -27.78 -7.74 9.52
C LEU A 188 -28.23 -6.31 9.84
N PRO A 189 -28.86 -5.56 8.90
CA PRO A 189 -29.64 -4.42 9.31
C PRO A 189 -30.77 -4.96 10.21
N THR A 190 -30.55 -4.89 11.51
CA THR A 190 -31.63 -4.90 12.49
C THR A 190 -32.58 -3.78 12.06
N PRO A 191 -33.85 -4.08 11.77
CA PRO A 191 -34.82 -3.04 11.51
C PRO A 191 -35.05 -2.31 12.83
N THR A 192 -34.36 -1.18 13.01
CA THR A 192 -34.76 -0.15 13.97
C THR A 192 -35.50 0.92 13.18
N PRO A 193 -36.71 1.30 13.63
CA PRO A 193 -37.66 2.05 12.82
C PRO A 193 -37.23 3.51 12.74
N SER A 194 -37.23 4.08 11.53
CA SER A 194 -37.31 5.53 11.36
C SER A 194 -38.72 5.87 10.93
N ALA A 195 -39.42 6.55 11.83
CA ALA A 195 -40.74 7.11 11.62
C ALA A 195 -40.79 8.02 10.40
N ALA A 196 -41.79 7.80 9.54
CA ALA A 196 -42.53 8.86 8.85
C ALA A 196 -43.83 8.31 8.26
N ALA A 197 -44.91 8.60 8.99
CA ALA A 197 -46.25 8.95 8.50
C ALA A 197 -47.20 7.86 7.95
N ALA A 198 -48.23 7.64 8.77
CA ALA A 198 -49.66 7.57 8.41
C ALA A 198 -50.18 6.26 7.78
N GLU A 199 -50.72 5.37 8.62
CA GLU A 199 -52.14 4.97 8.65
C GLU A 199 -52.31 3.70 9.54
N SER A 200 -53.45 3.60 10.24
CA SER A 200 -53.96 2.48 11.06
C SER A 200 -53.40 2.23 12.47
N ASP A 201 -53.82 3.05 13.45
CA ASP A 201 -53.77 2.75 14.91
C ASP A 201 -55.09 2.11 15.43
N GLU A 202 -56.09 1.87 14.57
CA GLU A 202 -57.41 1.35 15.00
C GLU A 202 -57.50 -0.20 14.97
N GLU A 203 -56.59 -0.90 14.30
CA GLU A 203 -56.66 -2.38 14.18
C GLU A 203 -56.02 -3.10 15.39
N ASP A 204 -55.08 -2.46 16.09
CA ASP A 204 -54.34 -3.08 17.21
C ASP A 204 -55.16 -3.16 18.51
N GLU A 205 -56.11 -2.24 18.77
CA GLU A 205 -56.95 -2.29 19.98
C GLU A 205 -57.97 -3.43 19.93
N GLU A 206 -58.59 -3.68 18.78
CA GLU A 206 -59.53 -4.79 18.62
C GLU A 206 -58.85 -6.17 18.72
N GLU A 207 -57.60 -6.29 18.26
CA GLU A 207 -56.84 -7.53 18.38
C GLU A 207 -56.39 -7.80 19.82
N LEU A 208 -56.03 -6.74 20.57
CA LEU A 208 -55.69 -6.84 21.99
C LEU A 208 -56.91 -7.25 22.84
N GLU A 209 -58.11 -6.73 22.57
CA GLU A 209 -59.33 -7.16 23.27
C GLU A 209 -59.72 -8.62 22.95
N LYS A 210 -59.54 -9.06 21.68
CA LYS A 210 -59.72 -10.47 21.28
C LYS A 210 -58.70 -11.40 21.94
N MET A 211 -57.49 -10.93 22.22
CA MET A 211 -56.47 -11.69 22.93
C MET A 211 -56.73 -11.77 24.43
N GLN A 212 -57.22 -10.69 25.05
CA GLN A 212 -57.59 -10.67 26.47
C GLN A 212 -58.79 -11.58 26.78
N SER A 213 -59.84 -11.53 25.95
CA SER A 213 -61.00 -12.42 26.10
C SER A 213 -60.67 -13.91 25.94
N ARG A 214 -59.70 -14.26 25.07
CA ARG A 214 -59.18 -15.63 24.96
C ARG A 214 -58.41 -16.09 26.21
N LEU A 215 -57.68 -15.19 26.86
CA LEU A 215 -56.94 -15.52 28.08
C LEU A 215 -57.85 -15.67 29.29
N GLU A 216 -58.94 -14.90 29.36
CA GLU A 216 -59.95 -15.05 30.42
C GLU A 216 -60.77 -16.34 30.27
N ALA A 217 -61.10 -16.76 29.04
CA ALA A 217 -61.78 -18.03 28.78
C ALA A 217 -60.93 -19.27 29.14
N LEU A 218 -59.60 -19.12 29.28
CA LEU A 218 -58.69 -20.17 29.76
C LEU A 218 -58.47 -20.14 31.29
N ARG A 219 -59.01 -19.12 31.98
CA ARG A 219 -58.93 -18.95 33.43
C ARG A 219 -60.23 -19.32 34.17
N SER A 220 -61.33 -19.59 33.46
CA SER A 220 -62.56 -20.21 34.00
C SER A 220 -62.56 -21.72 33.76
#